data_AF-A0ABD6X301-F1
#
_entry.id   AF-A0ABD6X301-F1
#
_cell.length_a   1.000
_cell.length_b   1.000
_cell.length_c   1.000
_cell.angle_alpha   90.00
_cell.angle_beta   90.00
_cell.angle_gamma   90.00
#
_symmetry.space_group_name_H-M   'P 1'
#
loop_
_entity.id
_entity.type
_entity.pdbx_description
1 polymer ?
#
loop_
_entity_poly.entity_id
_entity_poly.type
_entity_poly.pdbx_seq_one_letter_code
_entity_poly.pdbx_strand_id
1 'polypeptide(L)'
;MEKNFNRIITDVLAEMLQGKTFNKCQLNTLIPLNMNKSANDIIRTLHKRGEVKISHRPPKKHMQAHWYIAPNECKQYLFSPIKSKMLNEKSKAEASYKRDISCVRGIINRRGEEAFIQIINKVKVMK
;
A
#
# COMPACT_ATOMS: atom_id res chain seq x y z
N MET A 1 -2.84 24.04 -20.46
CA MET A 1 -2.65 23.99 -18.99
C MET A 1 -1.99 22.67 -18.65
N GLU A 2 -0.74 22.70 -18.22
CA GLU A 2 0.00 21.52 -17.77
C GLU A 2 -0.57 21.06 -16.42
N LYS A 3 -1.11 19.83 -16.35
CA LYS A 3 -1.59 19.29 -15.07
C LYS A 3 -0.38 18.95 -14.19
N ASN A 4 -0.22 19.64 -13.06
CA ASN A 4 0.74 19.26 -12.03
C ASN A 4 0.47 17.81 -11.58
N PHE A 5 1.52 17.00 -11.45
CA PHE A 5 1.42 15.59 -11.03
C PHE A 5 0.61 15.44 -9.73
N ASN A 6 0.78 16.34 -8.76
CA ASN A 6 0.03 16.31 -7.50
C ASN A 6 -1.48 16.46 -7.70
N ARG A 7 -1.90 17.21 -8.73
CA ARG A 7 -3.32 17.34 -9.10
C ARG A 7 -3.84 16.03 -9.66
N ILE A 8 -3.08 15.34 -10.51
CA ILE A 8 -3.42 14.01 -11.03
C ILE A 8 -3.62 13.03 -9.85
N ILE A 9 -2.72 13.04 -8.86
CA ILE A 9 -2.87 12.18 -7.67
C ILE A 9 -4.17 12.46 -6.93
N THR A 10 -4.48 13.74 -6.69
CA THR A 10 -5.69 14.14 -5.97
C THR A 10 -6.96 13.79 -6.75
N ASP A 11 -6.97 14.01 -8.07
CA ASP A 11 -8.08 13.65 -8.96
C ASP A 11 -8.32 12.12 -8.95
N VAL A 12 -7.25 11.33 -9.08
CA VAL A 12 -7.33 9.86 -9.02
C VAL A 12 -7.87 9.40 -7.67
N LEU A 13 -7.39 9.96 -6.57
CA LEU A 13 -7.88 9.61 -5.24
C LEU A 13 -9.39 9.92 -5.10
N ALA A 14 -9.83 11.09 -5.54
CA ALA A 14 -11.23 11.49 -5.49
C ALA A 14 -12.13 10.53 -6.29
N GLU A 15 -11.70 10.14 -7.50
CA GLU A 15 -12.44 9.18 -8.32
C GLU A 15 -12.46 7.77 -7.68
N MET A 16 -11.35 7.33 -7.08
CA MET A 16 -11.31 6.04 -6.37
C MET A 16 -12.21 6.03 -5.13
N LEU A 17 -12.32 7.16 -4.41
CA LEU A 17 -13.22 7.31 -3.26
C LEU A 17 -14.70 7.23 -3.67
N GLN A 18 -15.03 7.60 -4.91
CA GLN A 18 -16.35 7.39 -5.51
C GLN A 18 -16.59 5.94 -5.97
N GLY A 19 -15.63 5.04 -5.75
CA GLY A 19 -15.73 3.62 -6.10
C GLY A 19 -15.16 3.27 -7.48
N LYS A 20 -14.56 4.22 -8.19
CA LYS A 20 -13.90 3.93 -9.46
C LYS A 20 -12.66 3.05 -9.24
N THR A 21 -12.42 2.15 -10.18
CA THR A 21 -11.21 1.33 -10.21
C THR A 21 -10.37 1.69 -11.43
N PHE A 22 -9.06 1.53 -11.31
CA PHE A 22 -8.14 1.88 -12.38
C PHE A 22 -7.20 0.73 -12.70
N ASN A 23 -7.07 0.40 -13.98
CA ASN A 23 -6.00 -0.43 -14.48
C ASN A 23 -4.75 0.41 -14.83
N LYS A 24 -3.64 -0.26 -15.15
CA LYS A 24 -2.36 0.41 -15.45
C LYS A 24 -2.45 1.34 -16.66
N CYS A 25 -3.15 0.92 -17.70
CA CYS A 25 -3.30 1.71 -18.93
C CYS A 25 -4.09 2.99 -18.65
N GLN A 26 -5.22 2.90 -17.94
CA GLN A 26 -6.06 4.04 -17.57
C GLN A 26 -5.29 5.07 -16.72
N LEU A 27 -4.42 4.63 -15.81
CA LEU A 27 -3.59 5.56 -15.04
C LEU A 27 -2.53 6.25 -15.90
N ASN A 28 -1.89 5.51 -16.82
CA ASN A 28 -0.91 6.10 -17.74
C ASN A 28 -1.55 7.14 -18.66
N THR A 29 -2.80 6.95 -19.09
CA THR A 29 -3.50 7.95 -19.93
C THR A 29 -3.79 9.27 -19.21
N LEU A 30 -3.73 9.31 -17.87
CA LEU A 30 -3.91 10.55 -17.11
C LEU A 30 -2.63 11.38 -17.03
N ILE A 31 -1.47 10.81 -17.38
CA ILE A 31 -0.16 11.44 -17.27
C ILE A 31 0.18 12.11 -18.61
N PRO A 32 0.43 13.44 -18.64
CA PRO A 32 0.90 14.13 -19.84
C PRO A 32 2.20 13.52 -20.40
N LEU A 33 2.32 13.45 -21.73
CA LEU A 33 3.48 12.83 -22.40
C LEU A 33 4.83 13.49 -22.06
N ASN A 34 4.82 14.77 -21.69
CA ASN A 34 6.01 15.52 -21.32
C ASN A 34 6.47 15.25 -19.87
N MET A 35 5.75 14.43 -19.11
CA MET A 35 6.04 14.11 -17.72
C MET A 35 6.71 12.73 -17.61
N ASN A 36 7.93 12.68 -17.06
CA ASN A 36 8.62 11.42 -16.77
C ASN A 36 8.06 10.74 -15.51
N LYS A 37 6.80 10.27 -15.61
CA LYS A 37 6.05 9.57 -14.55
C LYS A 37 5.26 8.42 -15.15
N SER A 38 4.85 7.49 -14.30
CA SER A 38 4.07 6.31 -14.68
C SER A 38 2.91 6.07 -13.71
N ALA A 39 1.99 5.17 -14.11
CA ALA A 39 0.95 4.64 -13.23
C ALA A 39 1.51 4.14 -11.88
N ASN A 40 2.71 3.53 -11.89
CA ASN A 40 3.35 3.06 -10.67
C ASN A 40 3.72 4.22 -9.74
N ASP A 41 4.10 5.38 -10.27
CA ASP A 41 4.40 6.57 -9.48
C ASP A 41 3.14 7.14 -8.85
N ILE A 42 2.00 7.08 -9.56
CA ILE A 42 0.69 7.46 -9.00
C ILE A 42 0.37 6.59 -7.80
N ILE A 43 0.37 5.28 -7.98
CA ILE A 43 0.05 4.30 -6.94
C ILE A 43 1.02 4.40 -5.76
N ARG A 44 2.33 4.51 -6.02
CA ARG A 44 3.35 4.70 -4.98
C ARG A 44 3.10 5.96 -4.17
N THR A 45 2.75 7.07 -4.83
CA THR A 45 2.48 8.34 -4.15
C THR A 45 1.23 8.24 -3.28
N LEU A 46 0.17 7.62 -3.78
CA LEU A 46 -1.05 7.41 -2.99
C LEU A 46 -0.79 6.51 -1.75
N HIS A 47 -0.03 5.43 -1.91
CA HIS A 47 0.37 4.58 -0.78
C HIS A 47 1.21 5.34 0.26
N LYS A 48 2.08 6.25 -0.21
CA LYS A 48 2.92 7.11 0.64
C LYS A 48 2.09 8.13 1.42
N ARG A 49 1.07 8.74 0.80
CA ARG A 49 0.12 9.63 1.51
C ARG A 49 -0.58 8.90 2.65
N GLY A 50 -0.90 7.61 2.46
CA GLY A 50 -1.39 6.75 3.53
C GLY A 50 -2.78 7.12 4.05
N GLU A 51 -3.47 8.02 3.36
CA GLU A 51 -4.81 8.52 3.71
C GLU A 51 -5.86 7.41 3.76
N VAL A 52 -5.77 6.46 2.84
CA VAL A 52 -6.70 5.33 2.71
C VAL A 52 -5.97 4.10 2.19
N LYS A 53 -6.53 2.92 2.45
CA LYS A 53 -5.97 1.66 1.96
C LYS A 53 -6.32 1.43 0.50
N ILE A 54 -5.31 1.52 -0.37
CA ILE A 54 -5.43 1.11 -1.77
C ILE A 54 -5.12 -0.38 -1.88
N SER A 55 -6.01 -1.10 -2.54
CA SER A 55 -5.90 -2.53 -2.80
C SER A 55 -5.62 -2.80 -4.28
N HIS A 56 -4.93 -3.90 -4.56
CA HIS A 56 -4.64 -4.34 -5.92
C HIS A 56 -5.29 -5.70 -6.15
N ARG A 57 -6.09 -5.82 -7.21
CA ARG A 57 -6.66 -7.09 -7.64
C ARG A 57 -5.82 -7.63 -8.81
N PRO A 58 -5.25 -8.85 -8.71
CA PRO A 58 -4.50 -9.46 -9.80
C PRO A 58 -5.40 -9.73 -11.02
N PRO A 59 -4.80 -9.90 -12.21
CA PRO A 59 -5.57 -10.20 -13.40
C PRO A 59 -6.27 -11.55 -13.28
N LYS A 60 -7.46 -11.67 -13.89
CA LYS A 60 -8.20 -12.92 -14.08
C LYS A 60 -8.49 -13.12 -15.57
N LYS A 61 -8.92 -14.33 -15.99
CA LYS A 61 -9.12 -14.73 -17.41
C LYS A 61 -9.79 -13.68 -18.31
N HIS A 62 -10.64 -12.80 -17.77
CA HIS A 62 -11.32 -11.74 -18.53
C HIS A 62 -11.26 -10.35 -17.87
N MET A 63 -10.32 -10.13 -16.95
CA MET A 63 -10.23 -8.88 -16.21
C MET A 63 -8.77 -8.49 -15.98
N GLN A 64 -8.42 -7.29 -16.41
CA GLN A 64 -7.09 -6.74 -16.17
C GLN A 64 -6.88 -6.47 -14.67
N ALA A 65 -5.61 -6.49 -14.28
CA ALA A 65 -5.20 -6.06 -12.96
C ALA A 65 -5.63 -4.61 -12.72
N HIS A 66 -6.18 -4.32 -11.54
CA HIS A 66 -6.63 -2.98 -11.21
C HIS A 66 -6.45 -2.66 -9.73
N TRP A 67 -6.33 -1.35 -9.47
CA TRP A 67 -6.32 -0.79 -8.13
C TRP A 67 -7.69 -0.23 -7.78
N TYR A 68 -8.06 -0.36 -6.51
CA TYR A 68 -9.34 0.08 -5.99
C TYR A 68 -9.23 0.45 -4.50
N ILE A 69 -10.20 1.24 -4.02
CA ILE A 69 -10.45 1.42 -2.59
C ILE A 69 -11.70 0.62 -2.26
N ALA A 70 -11.65 -0.17 -1.17
CA ALA A 70 -12.79 -0.98 -0.79
C ALA A 70 -13.96 -0.09 -0.29
N PRO A 71 -15.23 -0.45 -0.52
CA PRO A 71 -16.36 0.43 -0.17
C PRO A 71 -16.42 0.85 1.30
N ASN A 72 -16.01 -0.05 2.21
CA ASN A 72 -15.89 0.24 3.64
C ASN A 72 -14.81 1.29 3.93
N GLU A 73 -13.67 1.22 3.24
CA GLU A 73 -12.58 2.19 3.35
C GLU A 73 -13.01 3.56 2.79
N CYS A 74 -13.76 3.60 1.68
CA CYS A 74 -14.35 4.84 1.16
C CYS A 74 -15.29 5.49 2.18
N LYS A 75 -16.25 4.72 2.72
CA LYS A 75 -17.20 5.21 3.73
C LYS A 75 -16.49 5.75 4.96
N GLN A 76 -15.48 5.02 5.44
CA GLN A 76 -14.71 5.43 6.60
C GLN A 76 -13.92 6.71 6.35
N TYR A 77 -13.28 6.83 5.18
CA TYR A 77 -12.55 8.02 4.79
C TYR A 77 -13.49 9.24 4.67
N LEU A 78 -14.63 9.09 4.00
CA LEU A 78 -15.62 10.16 3.85
C LEU A 78 -16.24 10.58 5.19
N PHE A 79 -16.42 9.66 6.13
CA PHE A 79 -16.91 9.97 7.47
C PHE A 79 -15.85 10.68 8.33
N SER A 80 -14.60 10.21 8.30
CA SER A 80 -13.51 10.82 9.05
C SER A 80 -12.14 10.51 8.41
N PRO A 81 -11.58 11.44 7.62
CA PRO A 81 -10.30 11.25 6.96
C PRO A 81 -9.15 10.99 7.95
N ILE A 82 -9.13 11.72 9.09
CA ILE A 82 -8.10 11.58 10.12
C ILE A 82 -8.15 10.17 10.73
N LYS A 83 -9.33 9.68 11.13
CA LYS A 83 -9.47 8.33 11.69
C LYS A 83 -9.12 7.25 10.67
N SER A 84 -9.52 7.42 9.41
CA SER A 84 -9.17 6.50 8.32
C SER A 84 -7.65 6.38 8.16
N LYS A 85 -6.94 7.52 8.12
CA LYS A 85 -5.48 7.56 8.05
C LYS A 85 -4.83 6.84 9.24
N MET A 86 -5.25 7.14 10.47
CA MET A 86 -4.72 6.49 11.68
C MET A 86 -4.93 4.97 11.67
N LEU A 87 -6.09 4.50 11.21
CA LEU A 87 -6.39 3.07 11.12
C LEU A 87 -5.58 2.38 10.03
N ASN A 88 -5.33 3.04 8.92
CA ASN A 88 -4.46 2.52 7.86
C ASN A 88 -3.01 2.40 8.35
N GLU A 89 -2.51 3.41 9.07
CA GLU A 89 -1.18 3.39 9.70
C GLU A 89 -1.05 2.26 10.73
N LYS A 90 -2.04 2.12 11.62
CA LYS A 90 -2.09 1.02 12.59
C LYS A 90 -2.09 -0.34 11.89
N SER A 91 -2.89 -0.49 10.84
CA SER A 91 -2.98 -1.72 10.04
C SER A 91 -1.65 -2.06 9.36
N LYS A 92 -0.90 -1.06 8.86
CA LYS A 92 0.44 -1.25 8.29
C LYS A 92 1.45 -1.72 9.35
N ALA A 93 1.43 -1.11 10.54
CA ALA A 93 2.28 -1.50 11.65
C ALA A 93 2.00 -2.95 12.09
N GLU A 94 0.73 -3.32 12.22
CA GLU A 94 0.32 -4.68 12.56
C GLU A 94 0.75 -5.70 11.50
N ALA A 95 0.61 -5.37 10.22
CA ALA A 95 1.06 -6.23 9.12
C ALA A 95 2.59 -6.39 9.08
N SER A 96 3.35 -5.37 9.49
CA SER A 96 4.80 -5.50 9.68
C SER A 96 5.12 -6.46 10.82
N TYR A 97 4.51 -6.25 11.98
CA TYR A 97 4.71 -7.10 13.16
C TYR A 97 4.38 -8.57 12.89
N LYS A 98 3.27 -8.85 12.18
CA LYS A 98 2.92 -10.22 11.78
C LYS A 98 3.94 -10.85 10.84
N ARG A 99 4.54 -10.07 9.93
CA ARG A 99 5.64 -10.54 9.07
C ARG A 99 6.87 -10.86 9.90
N ASP A 100 7.25 -10.01 10.84
CA ASP A 100 8.40 -10.24 11.72
C ASP A 100 8.22 -11.53 12.52
N ILE A 101 7.03 -11.74 13.11
CA ILE A 101 6.70 -13.01 13.79
C ILE A 101 6.82 -14.20 12.85
N SER A 102 6.28 -14.09 11.63
CA SER A 102 6.35 -15.16 10.64
C SER A 102 7.79 -15.49 10.27
N CYS A 103 8.66 -14.48 10.12
CA CYS A 103 10.08 -14.67 9.88
C CYS A 103 10.78 -15.37 11.05
N VAL A 104 10.51 -14.94 12.29
CA VAL A 104 11.05 -15.57 13.51
C VAL A 104 10.63 -17.03 13.59
N ARG A 105 9.34 -17.33 13.43
CA ARG A 105 8.84 -18.71 13.40
C ARG A 105 9.51 -19.54 12.31
N GLY A 106 9.72 -18.97 11.13
CA GLY A 106 10.43 -19.63 10.03
C GLY A 106 11.91 -19.91 10.32
N ILE A 107 12.56 -19.12 11.18
CA ILE A 107 13.94 -19.39 11.64
C ILE A 107 13.93 -20.53 12.65
N ILE A 108 13.06 -20.45 13.67
CA ILE A 108 12.92 -21.47 14.71
C ILE A 108 12.65 -22.84 14.07
N ASN A 109 11.68 -22.92 13.16
CA ASN A 109 11.33 -24.18 12.49
C ASN A 109 12.47 -24.76 11.65
N ARG A 110 13.39 -23.93 11.12
CA ARG A 110 14.49 -24.39 10.25
C ARG A 110 15.77 -24.73 11.03
N ARG A 111 16.02 -24.07 12.15
CA ARG A 111 17.31 -24.12 12.86
C ARG A 111 17.22 -24.55 14.31
N GLY A 112 16.00 -24.78 14.81
CA GLY A 112 15.74 -25.02 16.22
C GLY A 112 15.72 -23.72 17.04
N GLU A 113 15.09 -23.80 18.21
CA GLU A 113 14.90 -22.68 19.12
C GLU A 113 16.24 -22.19 19.71
N GLU A 114 17.18 -23.10 19.96
CA GLU A 114 18.50 -22.80 20.50
C GLU A 114 19.33 -21.88 19.59
N ALA A 115 19.28 -22.12 18.27
CA ALA A 115 19.97 -21.28 17.30
C ALA A 115 19.40 -19.85 17.26
N PHE A 116 18.10 -19.68 17.51
CA PHE A 116 17.47 -18.37 17.59
C PHE A 116 17.89 -17.61 18.86
N ILE A 117 17.95 -18.29 20.01
CA ILE A 117 18.43 -17.73 21.28
C ILE A 117 19.89 -17.26 21.15
N GLN A 118 20.75 -18.04 20.49
CA GLN A 118 22.14 -17.66 20.23
C GLN A 118 22.26 -16.40 19.36
N ILE A 119 21.40 -16.26 18.33
CA ILE A 119 21.34 -15.06 17.49
C ILE A 119 20.94 -13.83 18.33
N ILE A 120 19.90 -13.95 19.17
CA ILE A 120 19.46 -12.84 20.04
C ILE A 120 20.59 -12.44 21.00
N ASN A 121 21.25 -13.42 21.63
CA ASN A 121 22.31 -13.16 22.60
C ASN A 121 23.53 -12.50 21.93
N LYS A 122 23.90 -12.90 20.71
CA LYS A 122 24.94 -12.20 19.94
C LYS A 122 24.58 -10.74 19.65
N VAL A 123 23.34 -10.46 19.26
CA VAL A 123 22.90 -9.08 18.97
C VAL A 123 22.87 -8.20 20.23
N LYS A 124 22.57 -8.76 21.41
CA LYS A 124 22.60 -8.03 22.69
C LYS A 124 24.02 -7.66 23.13
N VAL A 125 25.02 -8.49 22.83
CA VAL A 125 26.42 -8.25 23.21
C VAL A 125 27.11 -7.22 22.29
N MET A 126 26.55 -6.97 21.11
CA MET A 126 27.07 -6.00 20.13
C MET A 126 26.50 -4.58 20.29
N LYS A 127 25.67 -4.32 21.30
CA LYS A 127 25.17 -2.98 21.68
C LYS A 127 25.87 -2.50 22.94
#